data_AF-A0A9W6DTC2-F1
#
_entry.id   AF-A0A9W6DTC2-F1
#
_cell.length_a   1.000
_cell.length_b   1.000
_cell.length_c   1.000
_cell.angle_alpha   90.00
_cell.angle_beta   90.00
_cell.angle_gamma   90.00
#
_symmetry.space_group_name_H-M   'P 1'
#
loop_
_entity.id
_entity.type
_entity.pdbx_description
1 polymer ?
#
loop_
_entity_poly.entity_id
_entity_poly.type
_entity_poly.pdbx_seq_one_letter_code
_entity_poly.pdbx_strand_id
1 'polypeptide(L)'
;APLYVKLSDQWTERITRFAMSISAIVNQQVAEIRDLVQHSPKRDKQSGRKPGRVILQPCQPEHLVVGHEVSSSNIHQGLPKGYQSTERPMGYEEYPGVVQPSPPPYRHTFERVQFQKATANNGKRRAQQQYYNLVVELYAEVASSARGTESQWIRVARRLSHPMVVRGRSPNHFKNNRRDSPASMGLSKGIKSNHEDQHST
;
A
#
# COMPACT_ATOMS: atom_id res chain seq x y z
N ALA A 1 2.50 7.17 30.12
CA ALA A 1 3.51 8.22 30.39
C ALA A 1 3.64 9.12 29.16
N PRO A 2 3.86 10.44 29.32
CA PRO A 2 4.14 11.33 28.18
C PRO A 2 5.46 10.93 27.48
N LEU A 3 5.53 11.14 26.17
CA LEU A 3 6.71 10.89 25.35
C LEU A 3 7.35 12.22 24.95
N TYR A 4 8.67 12.21 24.81
CA TYR A 4 9.47 13.39 24.46
C TYR A 4 10.45 13.05 23.35
N VAL A 5 10.73 14.03 22.49
CA VAL A 5 11.85 13.95 21.54
C VAL A 5 13.03 14.72 22.13
N LYS A 6 14.20 14.09 22.15
CA LYS A 6 15.46 14.72 22.57
C LYS A 6 16.14 15.30 21.34
N LEU A 7 16.22 16.63 21.22
CA LEU A 7 16.86 17.31 20.09
C LEU A 7 18.34 17.60 20.36
N SER A 8 18.69 17.85 21.62
CA SER A 8 20.06 17.97 22.11
C SER A 8 20.14 17.46 23.55
N ASP A 9 21.34 17.45 24.14
CA ASP A 9 21.50 17.02 25.55
C ASP A 9 20.73 17.85 26.56
N GLN A 10 20.40 19.10 26.22
CA GLN A 10 19.70 20.05 27.09
C GLN A 10 18.28 20.37 26.64
N TRP A 11 17.84 19.84 25.47
CA TRP A 11 16.57 20.23 24.87
C TRP A 11 15.71 19.02 24.53
N THR A 12 14.57 18.93 25.21
CA THR A 12 13.53 17.92 24.97
C THR A 12 12.18 18.57 24.76
N GLU A 13 11.43 18.11 23.76
CA GLU A 13 10.09 18.60 23.48
C GLU A 13 9.05 17.50 23.67
N ARG A 14 7.91 17.88 24.25
CA ARG A 14 6.81 16.96 24.49
C ARG A 14 6.13 16.60 23.17
N ILE A 15 6.00 15.30 22.92
CA ILE A 15 5.28 14.78 21.76
C ILE A 15 3.78 14.83 22.04
N THR A 16 3.02 15.43 21.11
CA THR A 16 1.56 15.48 21.15
C THR A 16 0.93 14.34 20.35
N ARG A 17 1.51 14.01 19.18
CA ARG A 17 0.98 13.00 18.26
C ARG A 17 2.09 12.30 17.50
N PHE A 18 1.78 11.12 16.96
CA PHE A 18 2.60 10.47 15.95
C PHE A 18 1.89 10.43 14.62
N ALA A 19 2.67 10.41 13.55
CA ALA A 19 2.14 10.23 12.22
C ALA A 19 3.12 9.53 11.29
N MET A 20 2.59 8.80 10.32
CA MET A 20 3.36 8.01 9.36
C MET A 20 3.15 8.53 7.94
N SER A 21 4.20 8.49 7.12
CA SER A 21 4.09 8.70 5.67
C SER A 21 4.75 7.56 4.90
N ILE A 22 4.41 7.46 3.62
CA ILE A 22 5.04 6.56 2.67
C ILE A 22 5.56 7.34 1.46
N SER A 23 6.74 6.99 0.99
CA SER A 23 7.34 7.50 -0.25
C SER A 23 8.14 6.39 -0.95
N ALA A 24 8.74 6.70 -2.09
CA ALA A 24 9.67 5.80 -2.76
C ALA A 24 10.96 6.55 -3.12
N ILE A 25 12.06 5.81 -3.22
CA ILE A 25 13.37 6.32 -3.65
C ILE A 25 14.03 5.37 -4.64
N VAL A 26 15.05 5.85 -5.35
CA VAL A 26 15.88 5.05 -6.26
C VAL A 26 17.10 4.52 -5.52
N ASN A 27 17.35 3.21 -5.58
CA ASN A 27 18.60 2.56 -5.15
C ASN A 27 19.13 3.04 -3.78
N GLN A 28 18.25 3.12 -2.78
CA GLN A 28 18.56 3.62 -1.43
C GLN A 28 19.08 5.08 -1.35
N GLN A 29 19.11 5.82 -2.46
CA GLN A 29 19.51 7.22 -2.52
C GLN A 29 18.39 8.13 -2.01
N VAL A 30 18.58 8.69 -0.82
CA VAL A 30 17.56 9.49 -0.12
C VAL A 30 17.11 10.72 -0.89
N ALA A 31 18.02 11.33 -1.66
CA ALA A 31 17.73 12.51 -2.46
C ALA A 31 16.91 12.18 -3.73
N GLU A 32 16.93 10.94 -4.21
CA GLU A 32 16.22 10.53 -5.43
C GLU A 32 14.80 10.04 -5.13
N ILE A 33 13.94 10.97 -4.69
CA ILE A 33 12.54 10.67 -4.37
C ILE A 33 11.72 10.37 -5.63
N ARG A 34 10.80 9.42 -5.51
CA ARG A 34 9.81 9.05 -6.52
C ARG A 34 8.41 9.21 -5.96
N ASP A 35 7.61 9.97 -6.68
CA ASP A 35 6.24 10.25 -6.28
C ASP A 35 5.35 9.01 -6.37
N LEU A 36 4.53 8.87 -5.34
CA LEU A 36 3.48 7.87 -5.24
C LEU A 36 2.12 8.54 -5.37
N VAL A 37 1.19 7.81 -5.97
CA VAL A 37 -0.23 8.19 -6.10
C VAL A 37 -1.10 7.09 -5.49
N GLN A 38 -2.12 7.48 -4.75
CA GLN A 38 -3.10 6.62 -4.11
C GLN A 38 -4.48 6.85 -4.73
N HIS A 39 -5.18 5.77 -5.03
CA HIS A 39 -6.51 5.80 -5.64
C HIS A 39 -7.61 5.38 -4.67
N SER A 40 -8.82 5.91 -4.87
CA SER A 40 -10.01 5.45 -4.16
C SER A 40 -10.45 4.05 -4.60
N PRO A 41 -11.27 3.36 -3.79
CA PRO A 41 -11.87 2.08 -4.18
C PRO A 41 -12.68 2.15 -5.48
N LYS A 42 -13.43 3.24 -5.66
CA LYS A 42 -14.04 3.56 -6.95
C LYS A 42 -12.92 4.07 -7.86
N ARG A 43 -12.68 3.32 -8.94
CA ARG A 43 -11.67 3.60 -9.98
C ARG A 43 -12.12 4.79 -10.83
N ASP A 44 -12.35 5.93 -10.20
CA ASP A 44 -12.55 7.18 -10.89
C ASP A 44 -11.22 7.53 -11.54
N LYS A 45 -11.19 7.53 -12.88
CA LYS A 45 -9.98 7.53 -13.73
C LYS A 45 -9.00 8.68 -13.46
N GLN A 46 -9.35 9.67 -12.65
CA GLN A 46 -8.60 10.92 -12.47
C GLN A 46 -8.39 11.35 -11.01
N SER A 47 -8.82 10.58 -10.00
CA SER A 47 -8.76 11.02 -8.59
C SER A 47 -7.50 10.54 -7.83
N GLY A 48 -6.41 10.25 -8.54
CA GLY A 48 -5.15 9.87 -7.89
C GLY A 48 -4.61 11.03 -7.04
N ARG A 49 -4.37 10.80 -5.75
CA ARG A 49 -3.80 11.80 -4.83
C ARG A 49 -2.50 11.29 -4.21
N LYS A 50 -1.60 12.20 -3.82
CA LYS A 50 -0.42 11.81 -3.04
C LYS A 50 -0.88 11.17 -1.72
N PRO A 51 -0.29 10.03 -1.29
CA PRO A 51 -0.56 9.47 0.03
C PRO A 51 -0.35 10.52 1.11
N GLY A 52 -1.37 10.75 1.93
CA GLY A 52 -1.32 11.69 3.04
C GLY A 52 -0.49 11.18 4.21
N ARG A 53 -0.10 12.08 5.11
CA ARG A 53 0.45 11.69 6.41
C ARG A 53 -0.70 11.20 7.29
N VAL A 54 -0.54 10.04 7.92
CA VAL A 54 -1.59 9.38 8.70
C VAL A 54 -1.25 9.45 10.18
N ILE A 55 -2.17 9.99 10.98
CA ILE A 55 -2.02 10.06 12.43
C ILE A 55 -2.17 8.65 13.03
N LEU A 56 -1.25 8.29 13.91
CA LEU A 56 -1.24 7.01 14.60
C LEU A 56 -1.09 7.21 16.12
N GLN A 57 -1.59 6.24 16.87
CA GLN A 57 -1.26 6.09 18.29
C GLN A 57 -0.18 5.01 18.47
N PRO A 58 0.74 5.16 19.45
CA PRO A 58 1.66 4.09 19.82
C PRO A 58 0.90 2.85 20.30
N CYS A 59 1.43 1.67 19.97
CA CYS A 59 0.98 0.40 20.52
C CYS A 59 2.24 -0.40 20.88
N GLN A 60 2.22 -1.07 22.03
CA GLN A 60 3.31 -1.97 22.39
C GLN A 60 3.31 -3.15 21.43
N PRO A 61 4.48 -3.59 20.92
CA PRO A 61 4.55 -4.81 20.14
C PRO A 61 4.01 -5.96 20.99
N GLU A 62 2.96 -6.65 20.52
CA GLU A 62 2.52 -7.92 21.10
C GLU A 62 3.74 -8.84 21.17
N HIS A 63 4.12 -9.28 22.38
CA HIS A 63 5.20 -10.25 22.52
C HIS A 63 4.78 -11.51 21.76
N LEU A 64 5.50 -11.84 20.68
CA LEU A 64 5.34 -13.13 20.02
C LEU A 64 5.74 -14.20 21.03
N VAL A 65 4.76 -14.81 21.68
CA VAL A 65 4.99 -16.00 22.50
C VAL A 65 5.44 -17.09 21.53
N VAL A 66 6.72 -17.44 21.57
CA VAL A 66 7.26 -18.61 20.89
C VAL A 66 6.72 -19.83 21.63
N GLY A 67 5.51 -20.24 21.27
CA GLY A 67 4.89 -21.49 21.69
C GLY A 67 4.87 -22.45 20.51
N HIS A 68 5.80 -23.39 20.51
CA HIS A 68 5.80 -24.54 19.62
C HIS A 68 4.67 -25.48 20.02
N GLU A 69 3.61 -25.59 19.22
CA GLU A 69 2.85 -26.83 19.14
C GLU A 69 2.57 -27.18 17.67
N VAL A 70 3.10 -28.34 17.30
CA VAL A 70 2.84 -29.11 16.10
C VAL A 70 1.36 -29.45 16.04
N SER A 71 0.63 -28.99 15.01
CA SER A 71 -0.58 -29.65 14.52
C SER A 71 -1.01 -29.09 13.16
N SER A 72 -0.81 -29.92 12.13
CA SER A 72 -1.74 -30.24 11.05
C SER A 72 -2.48 -29.10 10.34
N SER A 73 -2.07 -28.90 9.08
CA SER A 73 -2.94 -28.67 7.92
C SER A 73 -4.42 -28.34 8.19
N ASN A 74 -4.81 -27.06 8.10
CA ASN A 74 -5.95 -26.67 7.27
C ASN A 74 -6.10 -25.16 7.09
N ILE A 75 -6.43 -24.80 5.87
CA ILE A 75 -6.88 -23.49 5.40
C ILE A 75 -8.26 -23.21 6.01
N HIS A 76 -8.38 -22.24 6.91
CA HIS A 76 -9.62 -21.48 7.07
C HIS A 76 -9.31 -20.04 7.50
N GLN A 77 -9.83 -19.12 6.69
CA GLN A 77 -9.92 -17.69 6.97
C GLN A 77 -10.65 -17.48 8.30
N GLY A 78 -10.02 -16.81 9.26
CA GLY A 78 -10.63 -16.42 10.52
C GLY A 78 -10.13 -15.05 10.94
N LEU A 79 -10.99 -14.05 10.86
CA LEU A 79 -10.80 -12.74 11.49
C LEU A 79 -10.52 -12.94 12.99
N PRO A 80 -9.63 -12.17 13.64
CA PRO A 80 -9.59 -12.18 15.09
C PRO A 80 -10.86 -11.49 15.60
N LYS A 81 -11.72 -12.29 16.25
CA LYS A 81 -12.84 -11.84 17.08
C LYS A 81 -12.31 -10.79 18.05
N GLY A 82 -12.83 -9.57 17.96
CA GLY A 82 -12.64 -8.56 19.00
C GLY A 82 -13.33 -9.05 20.27
N TYR A 83 -12.55 -9.25 21.32
CA TYR A 83 -13.06 -9.35 22.68
C TYR A 83 -13.62 -7.98 23.07
N GLN A 84 -14.93 -7.77 22.90
CA GLN A 84 -15.65 -6.79 23.68
C GLN A 84 -16.02 -7.48 25.00
N SER A 85 -15.16 -7.31 25.99
CA SER A 85 -15.50 -7.54 27.39
C SER A 85 -15.18 -6.26 28.15
N THR A 86 -16.09 -5.29 28.03
CA THR A 86 -16.23 -4.22 29.02
C THR A 86 -17.67 -4.27 29.48
N GLU A 87 -17.85 -4.85 30.65
CA GLU A 87 -19.06 -4.74 31.46
C GLU A 87 -19.45 -3.26 31.50
N ARG A 88 -20.61 -2.93 30.94
CA ARG A 88 -21.17 -1.57 31.01
C ARG A 88 -21.71 -1.36 32.44
N PRO A 89 -21.21 -0.38 33.21
CA PRO A 89 -21.98 0.11 34.35
C PRO A 89 -23.19 0.86 33.79
N MET A 90 -24.37 0.49 34.30
CA MET A 90 -25.64 1.18 34.07
C MET A 90 -25.54 2.68 34.37
N GLY A 91 -26.16 3.48 33.52
CA GLY A 91 -26.70 4.80 33.89
C GLY A 91 -25.92 6.02 33.40
N TYR A 92 -26.18 6.47 32.18
CA TYR A 92 -26.62 7.84 31.91
C TYR A 92 -27.15 7.94 30.47
N GLU A 93 -28.14 8.79 30.26
CA GLU A 93 -28.87 8.97 29.00
C GLU A 93 -27.95 9.41 27.85
N GLU A 94 -28.06 8.71 26.73
CA GLU A 94 -27.32 8.97 25.49
C GLU A 94 -28.02 10.07 24.69
N TYR A 95 -27.50 11.30 24.77
CA TYR A 95 -27.95 12.42 23.94
C TYR A 95 -27.58 12.17 22.46
N PRO A 96 -28.54 12.18 21.52
CA PRO A 96 -28.27 12.03 20.09
C PRO A 96 -27.68 13.34 19.55
N GLY A 97 -26.36 13.43 19.40
CA GLY A 97 -25.75 14.60 18.76
C GLY A 97 -24.24 14.79 18.91
N VAL A 98 -23.57 14.07 19.82
CA VAL A 98 -22.12 14.21 20.02
C VAL A 98 -21.41 13.01 19.40
N VAL A 99 -20.98 13.15 18.13
CA VAL A 99 -20.04 12.21 17.52
C VAL A 99 -18.71 12.38 18.26
N GLN A 100 -18.44 11.53 19.25
CA GLN A 100 -17.11 11.47 19.87
C GLN A 100 -16.08 11.12 18.78
N PRO A 101 -14.97 11.87 18.64
CA PRO A 101 -13.93 11.50 17.71
C PRO A 101 -13.31 10.18 18.15
N SER A 102 -13.40 9.16 17.28
CA SER A 102 -12.76 7.87 17.52
C SER A 102 -11.24 8.06 17.68
N PRO A 103 -10.58 7.35 18.62
CA PRO A 103 -9.14 7.46 18.81
C PRO A 103 -8.37 7.07 17.53
N PRO A 104 -7.19 7.66 17.27
CA PRO A 104 -6.37 7.30 16.11
C PRO A 104 -6.01 5.81 16.11
N PRO A 105 -5.88 5.17 14.94
CA PRO A 105 -5.50 3.76 14.88
C PRO A 105 -4.03 3.56 15.25
N TYR A 106 -3.68 2.34 15.67
CA TYR A 106 -2.30 1.95 15.96
C TYR A 106 -1.56 1.32 14.78
N ARG A 107 -2.29 1.00 13.69
CA ARG A 107 -1.76 0.44 12.45
C ARG A 107 -2.44 1.10 11.25
N HIS A 108 -1.73 1.18 10.13
CA HIS A 108 -2.28 1.71 8.88
C HIS A 108 -1.77 0.92 7.68
N THR A 109 -2.65 0.76 6.68
CA THR A 109 -2.34 0.13 5.40
C THR A 109 -2.56 1.14 4.28
N PHE A 110 -1.49 1.48 3.57
CA PHE A 110 -1.58 2.28 2.36
C PHE A 110 -2.04 1.40 1.19
N GLU A 111 -3.34 1.41 0.90
CA GLU A 111 -3.92 0.63 -0.20
C GLU A 111 -3.90 1.40 -1.53
N ARG A 112 -3.86 0.68 -2.66
CA ARG A 112 -4.02 1.24 -4.02
C ARG A 112 -2.97 2.31 -4.35
N VAL A 113 -1.76 2.14 -3.84
CA VAL A 113 -0.62 3.01 -4.13
C VAL A 113 0.08 2.56 -5.41
N GLN A 114 0.47 3.51 -6.25
CA GLN A 114 1.22 3.31 -7.49
C GLN A 114 2.32 4.37 -7.61
N PHE A 115 3.34 4.10 -8.43
CA PHE A 115 4.28 5.14 -8.84
C PHE A 115 3.56 6.11 -9.78
N GLN A 116 3.64 7.41 -9.48
CA GLN A 116 2.95 8.44 -10.27
C GLN A 116 3.49 8.53 -11.70
N LYS A 117 4.81 8.41 -11.85
CA LYS A 117 5.49 8.40 -13.15
C LYS A 117 6.14 7.05 -13.37
N ALA A 118 6.19 6.63 -14.63
CA ALA A 118 6.97 5.46 -15.03
C ALA A 118 8.45 5.62 -14.62
N THR A 119 9.09 4.50 -14.32
CA THR A 119 10.54 4.45 -14.07
C THR A 119 11.32 5.04 -15.24
N ALA A 120 12.48 5.65 -14.98
CA ALA A 120 13.25 6.38 -15.99
C ALA A 120 13.62 5.54 -17.24
N ASN A 121 13.66 4.21 -17.11
CA ASN A 121 14.09 3.28 -18.16
C ASN A 121 12.93 2.59 -18.90
N ASN A 122 11.68 3.07 -18.75
CA ASN A 122 10.53 2.46 -19.42
C ASN A 122 10.68 2.52 -20.96
N GLY A 123 10.55 1.36 -21.63
CA GLY A 123 10.63 1.25 -23.09
C GLY A 123 12.05 1.16 -23.69
N LYS A 124 13.12 1.29 -22.89
CA LYS A 124 14.50 1.20 -23.38
C LYS A 124 15.03 -0.23 -23.31
N ARG A 125 15.22 -0.89 -24.46
CA ARG A 125 15.70 -2.30 -24.54
C ARG A 125 17.12 -2.53 -24.01
N ARG A 126 17.93 -1.48 -23.85
CA ARG A 126 19.35 -1.55 -23.44
C ARG A 126 19.69 -0.77 -22.16
N ALA A 127 18.69 -0.33 -21.41
CA ALA A 127 18.94 0.41 -20.17
C ALA A 127 19.15 -0.55 -18.99
N GLN A 128 20.01 -0.15 -18.04
CA GLN A 128 20.24 -0.92 -16.83
C GLN A 128 18.97 -0.97 -15.96
N GLN A 129 18.73 -2.12 -15.32
CA GLN A 129 17.64 -2.27 -14.37
C GLN A 129 17.86 -1.35 -13.16
N GLN A 130 16.87 -0.53 -12.84
CA GLN A 130 16.87 0.32 -11.65
C GLN A 130 16.15 -0.37 -10.50
N TYR A 131 16.74 -0.28 -9.32
CA TYR A 131 16.11 -0.70 -8.07
C TYR A 131 15.47 0.51 -7.38
N TYR A 132 14.35 0.25 -6.73
CA TYR A 132 13.59 1.22 -5.96
C TYR A 132 13.41 0.68 -4.54
N ASN A 133 13.17 1.56 -3.58
CA ASN A 133 12.80 1.17 -2.23
C ASN A 133 11.56 1.96 -1.84
N LEU A 134 10.61 1.30 -1.18
CA LEU A 134 9.59 2.01 -0.43
C LEU A 134 10.21 2.51 0.86
N VAL A 135 9.83 3.72 1.25
CA VAL A 135 10.30 4.38 2.46
C VAL A 135 9.09 4.67 3.32
N VAL A 136 9.14 4.21 4.57
CA VAL A 136 8.18 4.60 5.61
C VAL A 136 8.89 5.49 6.60
N GLU A 137 8.30 6.64 6.89
CA GLU A 137 8.83 7.62 7.84
C GLU A 137 7.83 7.83 8.97
N LEU A 138 8.33 7.85 10.20
CA LEU A 138 7.58 8.16 11.40
C LEU A 138 7.93 9.58 11.85
N TYR A 139 6.92 10.37 12.15
CA TYR A 139 7.02 11.73 12.63
C TYR A 139 6.38 11.85 14.01
N ALA A 140 6.99 12.68 14.85
CA ALA A 140 6.42 13.15 16.10
C ALA A 140 5.99 14.62 15.91
N GLU A 141 4.76 14.94 16.29
CA GLU A 141 4.32 16.31 16.45
C GLU A 141 4.79 16.81 17.81
N VAL A 142 5.42 17.98 17.82
CA VAL A 142 5.81 18.69 19.03
C VAL A 142 5.03 20.00 19.12
N ALA A 143 4.52 20.28 20.32
CA ALA A 143 3.85 21.55 20.58
C ALA A 143 4.87 22.67 20.48
N SER A 144 4.55 23.71 19.71
CA SER A 144 5.47 24.83 19.63
C SER A 144 5.61 25.54 20.98
N SER A 145 6.84 25.86 21.35
CA SER A 145 7.18 26.54 22.61
C SER A 145 6.85 28.04 22.57
N ALA A 146 6.67 28.62 21.37
CA ALA A 146 6.38 30.04 21.19
C ALA A 146 4.89 30.30 20.91
N ARG A 147 4.28 31.23 21.65
CA ARG A 147 2.88 31.61 21.47
C ARG A 147 2.64 32.08 20.02
N GLY A 148 1.69 31.45 19.33
CA GLY A 148 1.26 31.83 17.97
C GLY A 148 1.98 31.11 16.82
N THR A 149 2.81 30.09 17.10
CA THR A 149 3.46 29.29 16.06
C THR A 149 2.84 27.90 15.95
N GLU A 150 2.73 27.38 14.72
CA GLU A 150 2.14 26.08 14.45
C GLU A 150 2.99 24.93 15.00
N SER A 151 2.33 23.84 15.40
CA SER A 151 2.99 22.60 15.81
C SER A 151 3.94 22.10 14.73
N GLN A 152 5.10 21.60 15.15
CA GLN A 152 6.14 21.13 14.23
C GLN A 152 6.15 19.60 14.15
N TRP A 153 6.50 19.07 12.97
CA TRP A 153 6.62 17.64 12.74
C TRP A 153 8.08 17.25 12.56
N ILE A 154 8.59 16.46 13.49
CA ILE A 154 9.98 16.01 13.52
C ILE A 154 10.03 14.53 13.09
N ARG A 155 10.84 14.21 12.08
CA ARG A 155 11.05 12.81 11.67
C ARG A 155 11.89 12.10 12.72
N VAL A 156 11.31 11.09 13.36
CA VAL A 156 11.96 10.33 14.46
C VAL A 156 12.45 8.95 14.03
N ALA A 157 11.90 8.38 12.95
CA ALA A 157 12.39 7.12 12.40
C ALA A 157 12.14 7.03 10.89
N ARG A 158 12.95 6.20 10.22
CA ARG A 158 12.85 5.89 8.80
C ARG A 158 13.22 4.44 8.55
N ARG A 159 12.44 3.75 7.70
CA ARG A 159 12.73 2.38 7.26
C ARG A 159 12.57 2.27 5.75
N LEU A 160 13.42 1.45 5.15
CA LEU A 160 13.41 1.14 3.72
C LEU A 160 12.98 -0.31 3.52
N SER A 161 12.25 -0.59 2.45
CA SER A 161 12.02 -1.95 1.99
C SER A 161 13.29 -2.55 1.38
N HIS A 162 13.27 -3.87 1.16
CA HIS A 162 14.17 -4.53 0.22
C HIS A 162 14.07 -3.87 -1.17
N PRO A 163 15.15 -3.90 -1.97
CA PRO A 163 15.17 -3.34 -3.32
C PRO A 163 14.13 -4.05 -4.20
N MET A 164 13.35 -3.26 -4.94
CA MET A 164 12.29 -3.73 -5.83
C MET A 164 12.45 -3.17 -7.23
N VAL A 165 11.88 -3.87 -8.22
CA VAL A 165 11.89 -3.46 -9.62
C VAL A 165 10.45 -3.18 -10.03
N VAL A 166 10.21 -2.00 -10.60
CA VAL A 166 8.90 -1.64 -11.13
C VAL A 166 8.88 -1.96 -12.61
N ARG A 167 8.04 -2.93 -13.00
CA ARG A 167 7.85 -3.30 -14.41
C ARG A 167 6.68 -2.53 -14.99
N GLY A 168 6.91 -1.89 -16.14
CA GLY A 168 5.87 -1.18 -16.88
C GLY A 168 4.87 -2.12 -17.56
N ARG A 169 3.87 -1.53 -18.23
CA ARG A 169 2.82 -2.26 -18.95
C ARG A 169 3.18 -2.57 -20.41
N SER A 170 4.38 -3.05 -20.68
CA SER A 170 4.74 -3.39 -22.06
C SER A 170 3.82 -4.52 -22.57
N PRO A 171 3.33 -4.48 -23.83
CA PRO A 171 2.47 -5.52 -24.39
C PRO A 171 3.00 -6.96 -24.19
N ASN A 172 4.32 -7.13 -24.21
CA ASN A 172 4.98 -8.43 -24.06
C ASN A 172 4.86 -9.06 -22.65
N HIS A 173 4.56 -8.27 -21.60
CA HIS A 173 4.42 -8.77 -20.22
C HIS A 173 3.02 -9.31 -19.91
N PHE A 174 2.04 -8.99 -20.74
CA PHE A 174 0.65 -9.44 -20.59
C PHE A 174 0.24 -10.24 -21.81
N LYS A 175 1.07 -11.19 -22.27
CA LYS A 175 0.62 -12.18 -23.23
C LYS A 175 -0.66 -12.78 -22.67
N ASN A 176 -1.76 -12.44 -23.34
CA ASN A 176 -3.08 -12.81 -22.94
C ASN A 176 -3.12 -14.31 -23.20
N ASN A 177 -2.87 -15.15 -22.19
CA ASN A 177 -3.10 -16.60 -22.27
C ASN A 177 -4.60 -16.94 -22.44
N ARG A 178 -5.40 -16.00 -22.96
CA ARG A 178 -6.77 -16.24 -23.38
C ARG A 178 -6.74 -16.93 -24.74
N ARG A 179 -6.68 -18.26 -24.64
CA ARG A 179 -7.34 -19.24 -25.52
C ARG A 179 -6.95 -19.19 -26.99
N ASP A 180 -5.79 -19.75 -27.29
CA ASP A 180 -5.73 -20.73 -28.36
C ASP A 180 -6.17 -22.07 -27.76
N SER A 181 -7.48 -22.30 -27.69
CA SER A 181 -8.02 -23.64 -27.45
C SER A 181 -8.43 -24.22 -28.80
N PRO A 182 -7.70 -25.22 -29.35
CA PRO A 182 -8.20 -26.01 -30.46
C PRO A 182 -9.07 -27.13 -29.88
N ALA A 183 -10.37 -26.90 -29.76
CA ALA A 183 -11.37 -27.97 -29.68
C ALA A 183 -12.09 -27.96 -31.05
N SER A 184 -11.62 -28.69 -32.06
CA SER A 184 -11.75 -30.15 -32.27
C SER A 184 -13.20 -30.60 -32.57
N MET A 185 -13.36 -31.23 -33.75
CA MET A 185 -14.45 -32.11 -34.22
C MET A 185 -15.70 -31.49 -34.89
N GLY A 186 -15.65 -31.36 -36.22
CA GLY A 186 -16.36 -32.27 -37.13
C GLY A 186 -17.89 -32.12 -37.33
N LEU A 187 -18.28 -31.46 -38.41
CA LEU A 187 -19.53 -31.60 -39.17
C LEU A 187 -19.20 -31.09 -40.60
N SER A 188 -19.49 -31.69 -41.74
CA SER A 188 -20.04 -32.97 -42.19
C SER A 188 -19.86 -32.94 -43.72
N LYS A 189 -19.56 -34.10 -44.34
CA LYS A 189 -19.57 -34.30 -45.80
C LYS A 189 -20.81 -33.70 -46.48
N GLY A 190 -20.62 -33.05 -47.62
CA GLY A 190 -21.66 -32.69 -48.59
C GLY A 190 -21.02 -32.15 -49.87
N ILE A 191 -20.51 -33.03 -50.72
CA ILE A 191 -21.05 -33.39 -52.05
C ILE A 191 -20.61 -32.42 -53.17
N LYS A 192 -20.05 -33.09 -54.19
CA LYS A 192 -19.38 -32.65 -55.42
C LYS A 192 -20.24 -31.78 -56.35
N SER A 193 -19.57 -30.93 -57.14
CA SER A 193 -19.79 -30.92 -58.60
C SER A 193 -18.53 -30.43 -59.32
N ASN A 194 -18.02 -31.29 -60.18
CA ASN A 194 -16.95 -31.00 -61.14
C ASN A 194 -17.39 -29.92 -62.12
N HIS A 195 -16.46 -29.04 -62.50
CA HIS A 195 -16.29 -28.69 -63.90
C HIS A 195 -14.81 -28.37 -64.13
N GLU A 196 -14.13 -29.30 -64.78
CA GLU A 196 -12.99 -28.99 -65.63
C GLU A 196 -13.47 -28.05 -66.74
N ASP A 197 -12.68 -27.03 -67.04
CA ASP A 197 -12.33 -26.76 -68.43
C ASP A 197 -10.92 -26.16 -68.49
N GLN A 198 -10.15 -26.75 -69.38
CA GLN A 198 -8.73 -26.55 -69.59
C GLN A 198 -8.48 -25.31 -70.47
N HIS A 199 -7.29 -24.74 -70.31
CA HIS A 199 -6.67 -23.82 -71.27
C HIS A 199 -6.59 -24.44 -72.67
N SER A 200 -6.80 -23.62 -73.71
CA SER A 200 -5.91 -23.65 -74.87
C SER A 200 -5.98 -22.35 -75.68
N THR A 201 -4.77 -21.83 -75.95
CA THR A 201 -4.30 -20.94 -77.04
C THR A 201 -5.03 -19.62 -77.32
#